data_AF-A0AAW1KGC8-F1
#
_entry.id   AF-A0AAW1KGC8-F1
#
_cell.length_a   1.000
_cell.length_b   1.000
_cell.length_c   1.000
_cell.angle_alpha   90.00
_cell.angle_beta   90.00
_cell.angle_gamma   90.00
#
_symmetry.space_group_name_H-M   'P 1'
#
loop_
_entity.id
_entity.type
_entity.pdbx_description
1 polymer ?
#
loop_
_entity_poly.entity_id
_entity_poly.type
_entity_poly.pdbx_seq_one_letter_code
_entity_poly.pdbx_strand_id
1 'polypeptide(L)'
;GTHYAEEHMLRRLSEFRNNNTDDNTVLNFFDEMEIHPIIFDVTTYRDANMEDILKSIYDKLGAAVGFGPTLEEEIELHQCTEEEARLKEQEANLEQKLLEEKALEEYQSKMEQWTRSLENLQKEEEKLIIAQSEPLRNYLMKYVVPTLTKGLIEVASCKPPDPVDHLAEYLFRENPEGHMFDPSFTRAGELIAQEQTALQKE
;
A
#
# COMPACT_ATOMS: atom_id res chain seq x y z
N GLY A 1 -15.75 -43.06 -6.20
CA GLY A 1 -15.19 -42.22 -7.28
C GLY A 1 -14.26 -43.09 -8.12
N THR A 2 -14.33 -42.98 -9.45
CA THR A 2 -13.40 -43.66 -10.34
C THR A 2 -12.04 -42.96 -10.28
N HIS A 3 -11.16 -43.45 -9.40
CA HIS A 3 -9.79 -42.97 -9.31
C HIS A 3 -8.94 -43.64 -10.41
N TYR A 4 -8.37 -42.82 -11.30
CA TYR A 4 -7.54 -43.26 -12.43
C TYR A 4 -6.04 -43.35 -12.07
N ALA A 5 -5.71 -43.77 -10.84
CA ALA A 5 -4.32 -44.07 -10.46
C ALA A 5 -3.93 -45.49 -10.89
N GLU A 6 -2.66 -45.70 -11.24
CA GLU A 6 -2.13 -46.96 -11.77
C GLU A 6 -2.40 -48.15 -10.84
N GLU A 7 -2.12 -48.02 -9.55
CA GLU A 7 -2.33 -49.06 -8.54
C GLU A 7 -3.79 -49.52 -8.46
N HIS A 8 -4.74 -48.57 -8.54
CA HIS A 8 -6.17 -48.88 -8.52
C HIS A 8 -6.66 -49.51 -9.84
N MET A 9 -5.97 -49.25 -10.94
CA MET A 9 -6.21 -49.91 -12.23
C MET A 9 -5.75 -51.37 -12.19
N LEU A 10 -4.54 -51.61 -11.70
CA LEU A 10 -3.98 -52.97 -11.58
C LEU A 10 -4.81 -53.84 -10.64
N ARG A 11 -5.25 -53.30 -9.50
CA ARG A 11 -6.17 -54.00 -8.58
C ARG A 11 -7.46 -54.42 -9.28
N ARG A 12 -8.15 -53.50 -9.94
CA ARG A 12 -9.41 -53.80 -10.67
C ARG A 12 -9.20 -54.79 -11.81
N LEU A 13 -8.07 -54.71 -12.50
CA LEU A 13 -7.73 -55.66 -13.57
C LEU A 13 -7.52 -57.07 -13.01
N SER A 14 -6.90 -57.20 -11.83
CA SER A 14 -6.74 -58.49 -11.15
C SER A 14 -8.09 -59.06 -10.68
N GLU A 15 -8.96 -58.21 -10.13
CA GLU A 15 -10.33 -58.59 -9.73
C GLU A 15 -11.15 -59.03 -10.95
N PHE A 16 -11.07 -58.29 -12.06
CA PHE A 16 -11.74 -58.65 -13.32
C PHE A 16 -11.27 -60.01 -13.84
N ARG A 17 -9.96 -60.27 -13.86
CA ARG A 17 -9.42 -61.56 -14.33
C ARG A 17 -9.85 -62.73 -13.46
N ASN A 18 -9.92 -62.54 -12.14
CA ASN A 18 -10.38 -63.59 -11.21
C ASN A 18 -11.88 -63.88 -11.38
N ASN A 19 -12.68 -62.85 -11.67
CA ASN A 19 -14.13 -62.98 -11.85
C ASN A 19 -14.54 -63.49 -13.24
N ASN A 20 -13.64 -63.42 -14.23
CA ASN A 20 -13.88 -63.88 -15.59
C ASN A 20 -13.59 -65.39 -15.70
N THR A 21 -14.47 -66.19 -15.11
CA THR A 21 -14.46 -67.67 -15.18
C THR A 21 -15.23 -68.15 -16.41
N ASP A 22 -15.05 -69.41 -16.82
CA ASP A 22 -15.73 -69.98 -18.01
C ASP A 22 -17.27 -69.79 -17.97
N ASP A 23 -17.86 -69.83 -16.77
CA ASP A 23 -19.29 -69.63 -16.55
C ASP A 23 -19.72 -68.15 -16.41
N ASN A 24 -18.79 -67.21 -16.18
CA ASN A 24 -19.08 -65.79 -15.93
C ASN A 24 -18.25 -64.89 -16.84
N THR A 25 -18.46 -65.04 -18.15
CA THR A 25 -17.83 -64.22 -19.17
C THR A 25 -18.77 -63.14 -19.70
N VAL A 26 -18.20 -62.07 -20.25
CA VAL A 26 -18.97 -61.02 -20.95
C VAL A 26 -19.76 -61.60 -22.13
N LEU A 27 -19.26 -62.68 -22.75
CA LEU A 27 -19.95 -63.37 -23.83
C LEU A 27 -21.20 -64.09 -23.33
N ASN A 28 -21.11 -64.78 -22.19
CA ASN A 28 -22.26 -65.43 -21.57
C ASN A 28 -23.36 -64.41 -21.23
N PHE A 29 -23.00 -63.21 -20.76
CA PHE A 29 -23.97 -62.14 -20.52
C PHE A 29 -24.74 -61.73 -21.78
N PHE A 30 -24.05 -61.59 -22.92
CA PHE A 30 -24.72 -61.26 -24.18
C PHE A 30 -25.61 -62.40 -24.66
N ASP A 31 -25.20 -63.65 -24.48
CA ASP A 31 -26.02 -64.82 -24.80
C ASP A 31 -27.26 -64.93 -23.90
N GLU A 32 -27.12 -64.71 -22.59
CA GLU A 32 -28.24 -64.70 -21.61
C GLU A 32 -29.25 -63.59 -21.88
N MET A 33 -28.78 -62.44 -22.35
CA MET A 33 -29.62 -61.30 -22.73
C MET A 33 -30.16 -61.40 -24.17
N GLU A 34 -29.92 -62.51 -24.86
CA GLU A 34 -30.28 -62.73 -26.28
C GLU A 34 -29.76 -61.62 -27.22
N ILE A 35 -28.61 -61.03 -26.87
CA ILE A 35 -27.95 -59.99 -27.66
C ILE A 35 -26.98 -60.67 -28.63
N HIS A 36 -27.44 -60.90 -29.86
CA HIS A 36 -26.61 -61.51 -30.89
C HIS A 36 -25.57 -60.53 -31.46
N PRO A 37 -24.29 -60.94 -31.60
CA PRO A 37 -23.26 -60.09 -32.17
C PRO A 37 -23.51 -59.85 -33.66
N ILE A 38 -23.41 -58.59 -34.09
CA ILE A 38 -23.41 -58.23 -35.51
C ILE A 38 -21.96 -58.34 -36.01
N ILE A 39 -21.68 -59.41 -36.75
CA ILE A 39 -20.35 -59.65 -37.30
C ILE A 39 -20.23 -58.94 -38.65
N PHE A 40 -19.22 -58.07 -38.76
CA PHE A 40 -18.81 -57.45 -40.01
C PHE A 40 -17.47 -58.03 -40.44
N ASP A 41 -17.45 -58.77 -41.55
CA ASP A 41 -16.22 -59.36 -42.06
C ASP A 41 -15.40 -58.32 -42.84
N VAL A 42 -14.27 -57.92 -42.25
CA VAL A 42 -13.37 -56.91 -42.80
C VAL A 42 -12.50 -57.48 -43.94
N THR A 43 -12.42 -58.80 -44.09
CA THR A 43 -11.57 -59.45 -45.10
C THR A 43 -12.24 -59.63 -46.45
N THR A 44 -13.58 -59.57 -46.47
CA THR A 44 -14.38 -59.77 -47.69
C THR A 44 -14.34 -58.55 -48.63
N TYR A 45 -14.04 -57.35 -48.14
CA TYR A 45 -14.10 -56.11 -48.92
C TYR A 45 -12.70 -55.55 -49.18
N ARG A 46 -12.33 -55.38 -50.45
CA ARG A 46 -10.97 -55.00 -50.89
C ARG A 46 -10.79 -53.49 -51.19
N ASP A 47 -11.76 -52.66 -50.82
CA ASP A 47 -11.66 -51.21 -51.06
C ASP A 47 -10.75 -50.52 -50.04
N ALA A 48 -9.88 -49.63 -50.53
CA ALA A 48 -8.92 -48.90 -49.70
C ALA A 48 -9.59 -48.02 -48.62
N ASN A 49 -10.83 -47.59 -48.86
CA ASN A 49 -11.60 -46.70 -47.98
C ASN A 49 -12.65 -47.42 -47.12
N MET A 50 -12.82 -48.75 -47.26
CA MET A 50 -13.82 -49.54 -46.52
C MET A 50 -15.27 -49.00 -46.57
N GLU A 51 -15.63 -48.28 -47.64
CA GLU A 51 -16.91 -47.56 -47.75
C GLU A 51 -18.13 -48.51 -47.69
N ASP A 52 -18.03 -49.69 -48.30
CA ASP A 52 -19.11 -50.69 -48.30
C ASP A 52 -19.39 -51.27 -46.91
N ILE A 53 -18.34 -51.48 -46.11
CA ILE A 53 -18.47 -51.93 -44.72
C ILE A 53 -19.12 -50.83 -43.90
N LEU A 54 -18.63 -49.59 -44.03
CA LEU A 54 -19.21 -48.44 -43.32
C LEU A 54 -20.67 -48.24 -43.68
N LYS A 55 -21.05 -48.40 -44.95
CA LYS A 55 -22.44 -48.35 -45.39
C LYS A 55 -23.28 -49.46 -44.74
N SER A 56 -22.79 -50.70 -44.70
CA SER A 56 -23.46 -51.80 -44.01
C SER A 56 -23.60 -51.56 -42.50
N ILE A 57 -22.60 -50.92 -41.89
CA ILE A 57 -22.63 -50.48 -40.49
C ILE A 57 -23.73 -49.42 -40.31
N TYR A 58 -23.78 -48.37 -41.14
CA TYR A 58 -24.82 -47.35 -41.07
C TYR A 58 -26.23 -47.91 -41.31
N ASP A 59 -26.38 -48.86 -42.23
CA ASP A 59 -27.67 -49.49 -42.52
C ASP A 59 -28.18 -50.34 -41.34
N LYS A 60 -27.26 -50.97 -40.58
CA LYS A 60 -27.61 -51.84 -39.43
C LYS A 60 -27.67 -51.13 -38.09
N LEU A 61 -26.77 -50.16 -37.85
CA LEU A 61 -26.62 -49.45 -36.57
C LEU A 61 -27.26 -48.06 -36.59
N GLY A 62 -27.57 -47.52 -37.77
CA GLY A 62 -28.09 -46.16 -37.94
C GLY A 62 -27.00 -45.10 -38.07
N ALA A 63 -27.43 -43.84 -38.21
CA ALA A 63 -26.51 -42.69 -38.25
C ALA A 63 -25.76 -42.55 -36.92
N ALA A 64 -24.49 -42.13 -36.99
CA ALA A 64 -23.70 -41.90 -35.79
C ALA A 64 -24.38 -40.85 -34.90
N VAL A 65 -24.75 -41.25 -33.69
CA VAL A 65 -25.19 -40.30 -32.66
C VAL A 65 -23.95 -39.52 -32.23
N GLY A 66 -23.91 -38.23 -32.54
CA GLY A 66 -22.81 -37.37 -32.09
C GLY A 66 -22.83 -37.28 -30.56
N PHE A 67 -21.73 -37.63 -29.89
CA PHE A 67 -21.55 -37.41 -28.45
C PHE A 67 -21.24 -35.94 -28.11
N GLY A 68 -21.84 -35.00 -28.85
CA GLY A 68 -21.68 -33.56 -28.65
C GLY A 68 -22.77 -33.02 -27.73
N PRO A 69 -22.51 -31.90 -27.02
CA PRO A 69 -23.55 -31.19 -26.29
C PRO A 69 -24.71 -30.87 -27.24
N THR A 70 -25.92 -31.02 -26.74
CA THR A 70 -27.10 -30.52 -27.42
C THR A 70 -27.04 -28.98 -27.50
N LEU A 71 -27.74 -28.39 -28.48
CA LEU A 71 -27.80 -26.93 -28.63
C LEU A 71 -28.27 -26.23 -27.34
N GLU A 72 -29.15 -26.88 -26.58
CA GLU A 72 -29.66 -26.38 -25.30
C GLU A 72 -28.56 -26.39 -24.22
N GLU A 73 -27.79 -27.48 -24.10
CA GLU A 73 -26.63 -27.57 -23.21
C GLU A 73 -25.52 -26.58 -23.59
N GLU A 74 -25.33 -26.28 -24.88
CA GLU A 74 -24.35 -25.29 -25.34
C GLU A 74 -24.75 -23.86 -24.95
N ILE A 75 -26.05 -23.54 -25.04
CA ILE A 75 -26.60 -22.24 -24.60
C ILE A 75 -26.50 -22.10 -23.08
N GLU A 76 -26.84 -23.13 -22.31
CA GLU A 76 -26.72 -23.13 -20.85
C GLU A 76 -25.26 -22.96 -20.40
N LEU A 77 -24.34 -23.69 -21.04
CA LEU A 77 -22.90 -23.56 -20.76
C LEU A 77 -22.41 -22.13 -21.04
N HIS A 78 -22.84 -21.54 -22.16
CA HIS A 78 -22.50 -20.15 -22.47
C HIS A 78 -23.02 -19.18 -21.41
N GLN A 79 -24.29 -19.31 -21.01
CA GLN A 79 -24.90 -18.47 -19.97
C GLN A 79 -24.16 -18.60 -18.62
N CYS A 80 -23.83 -19.83 -18.20
CA CYS A 80 -23.04 -20.07 -17.00
C CYS A 80 -21.66 -19.41 -17.10
N THR A 81 -20.97 -19.52 -18.23
CA THR A 81 -19.64 -18.93 -18.41
C THR A 81 -19.68 -17.40 -18.38
N GLU A 82 -20.70 -16.78 -18.98
CA GLU A 82 -20.90 -15.33 -18.93
C GLU A 82 -21.22 -14.84 -17.52
N GLU A 83 -22.06 -15.56 -16.78
CA GLU A 83 -22.38 -15.22 -15.39
C GLU A 83 -21.15 -15.35 -14.48
N GLU A 84 -20.38 -16.42 -14.62
CA GLU A 84 -19.11 -16.60 -13.90
C GLU A 84 -18.10 -15.49 -14.22
N ALA A 85 -17.99 -15.10 -15.50
CA ALA A 85 -17.11 -14.02 -15.91
C ALA A 85 -17.55 -12.68 -15.26
N ARG A 86 -18.85 -12.39 -15.27
CA ARG A 86 -19.43 -11.20 -14.64
C ARG A 86 -19.20 -11.19 -13.13
N LEU A 87 -19.35 -12.32 -12.45
CA LEU A 87 -19.09 -12.43 -11.01
C LEU A 87 -17.62 -12.21 -10.68
N LYS A 88 -16.70 -12.81 -11.45
CA LYS A 88 -15.25 -12.60 -11.29
C LYS A 88 -14.85 -11.14 -11.51
N GLU A 89 -15.44 -10.47 -12.50
CA GLU A 89 -15.21 -9.05 -12.75
C GLU A 89 -15.69 -8.18 -11.58
N GLN A 90 -16.87 -8.47 -11.03
CA GLN A 90 -17.39 -7.78 -9.86
C GLN A 90 -16.51 -7.97 -8.62
N GLU A 91 -16.05 -9.19 -8.38
CA GLU A 91 -15.15 -9.52 -7.27
C GLU A 91 -13.81 -8.79 -7.41
N ALA A 92 -13.20 -8.80 -8.60
CA ALA A 92 -11.96 -8.08 -8.88
C ALA A 92 -12.10 -6.56 -8.68
N ASN A 93 -13.21 -5.98 -9.11
CA ASN A 93 -13.49 -4.55 -8.92
C ASN A 93 -13.70 -4.21 -7.43
N LEU A 94 -14.36 -5.08 -6.67
CA LEU A 94 -14.51 -4.93 -5.22
C LEU A 94 -13.16 -5.02 -4.51
N GLU A 95 -12.33 -6.00 -4.86
CA GLU A 95 -10.99 -6.16 -4.30
C GLU A 95 -10.11 -4.94 -4.60
N GLN A 96 -10.16 -4.43 -5.84
CA GLN A 96 -9.43 -3.22 -6.21
C GLN A 96 -9.88 -2.00 -5.40
N LYS A 97 -11.19 -1.80 -5.23
CA LYS A 97 -11.72 -0.70 -4.41
C LYS A 97 -11.30 -0.79 -2.95
N LEU A 98 -11.32 -1.99 -2.37
CA LEU A 98 -10.87 -2.20 -1.00
C LEU A 98 -9.37 -1.95 -0.84
N LEU A 99 -8.56 -2.28 -1.85
CA LEU A 99 -7.14 -1.99 -1.85
C LEU A 99 -6.88 -0.48 -1.94
N GLU A 100 -7.61 0.22 -2.81
CA GLU A 100 -7.55 1.67 -2.95
C GLU A 100 -7.96 2.40 -1.66
N GLU A 101 -9.05 1.94 -1.00
CA GLU A 101 -9.51 2.49 0.27
C GLU A 101 -8.47 2.29 1.38
N LYS A 102 -7.91 1.09 1.52
CA LYS A 102 -6.83 0.82 2.49
C LYS A 102 -5.59 1.66 2.22
N ALA A 103 -5.18 1.78 0.96
CA ALA A 103 -4.02 2.60 0.59
C ALA A 103 -4.26 4.08 0.93
N LEU A 104 -5.48 4.57 0.74
CA LEU A 104 -5.87 5.94 1.09
C LEU A 104 -5.88 6.15 2.62
N GLU A 105 -6.42 5.21 3.39
CA GLU A 105 -6.40 5.26 4.87
C GLU A 105 -4.96 5.26 5.41
N GLU A 106 -4.09 4.39 4.90
CA GLU A 106 -2.69 4.36 5.27
C GLU A 106 -1.98 5.68 4.95
N TYR A 107 -2.25 6.24 3.76
CA TYR A 107 -1.69 7.52 3.36
C TYR A 107 -2.15 8.65 4.29
N GLN A 108 -3.45 8.71 4.61
CA GLN A 108 -4.00 9.70 5.53
C GLN A 108 -3.39 9.56 6.92
N SER A 109 -3.32 8.34 7.47
CA SER A 109 -2.72 8.10 8.78
C SER A 109 -1.25 8.50 8.84
N LYS A 110 -0.46 8.18 7.82
CA LYS A 110 0.95 8.61 7.72
C LYS A 110 1.05 10.12 7.62
N MET A 111 0.18 10.77 6.84
CA MET A 111 0.15 12.22 6.70
C MET A 111 -0.18 12.92 8.02
N GLU A 112 -1.14 12.43 8.79
CA GLU A 112 -1.49 12.95 10.11
C GLU A 112 -0.32 12.79 11.10
N GLN A 113 0.31 11.62 11.13
CA GLN A 113 1.48 11.36 11.98
C GLN A 113 2.65 12.28 11.61
N TRP A 114 2.90 12.47 10.32
CA TRP A 114 3.92 13.38 9.81
C TRP A 114 3.63 14.83 10.23
N THR A 115 2.40 15.29 10.00
CA THR A 115 1.95 16.64 10.35
C THR A 115 2.11 16.90 11.84
N ARG A 116 1.67 15.96 12.69
CA ARG A 116 1.83 16.06 14.15
C ARG A 116 3.30 16.11 14.57
N SER A 117 4.15 15.30 13.94
CA SER A 117 5.59 15.31 14.22
C SER A 117 6.22 16.64 13.84
N LEU A 118 5.84 17.20 12.69
CA LEU A 118 6.30 18.50 12.22
C LEU A 118 5.85 19.64 13.16
N GLU A 119 4.61 19.64 13.61
CA GLU A 119 4.11 20.62 14.59
C GLU A 119 4.88 20.56 15.90
N ASN A 120 5.22 19.36 16.37
CA ASN A 120 6.02 19.20 17.59
C ASN A 120 7.43 19.75 17.39
N LEU A 121 8.08 19.45 16.25
CA LEU A 121 9.40 20.01 15.92
C LEU A 121 9.37 21.54 15.87
N GLN A 122 8.38 22.14 15.21
CA GLN A 122 8.23 23.60 15.16
C GLN A 122 8.08 24.21 16.56
N LYS A 123 7.30 23.59 17.44
CA LYS A 123 7.15 24.04 18.84
C LYS A 123 8.45 23.91 19.63
N GLU A 124 9.24 22.89 19.36
CA GLU A 124 10.56 22.71 19.99
C GLU A 124 11.57 23.74 19.49
N GLU A 125 11.60 24.00 18.19
CA GLU A 125 12.42 25.04 17.58
C GLU A 125 12.07 26.43 18.12
N GLU A 126 10.78 26.76 18.22
CA GLU A 126 10.32 28.02 18.79
C GLU A 126 10.79 28.19 20.25
N LYS A 127 10.63 27.15 21.08
CA LYS A 127 11.13 27.16 22.47
C LYS A 127 12.64 27.38 22.54
N LEU A 128 13.39 26.75 21.64
CA LEU A 128 14.85 26.91 21.57
C LEU A 128 15.24 28.34 21.19
N ILE A 129 14.56 28.94 20.21
CA ILE A 129 14.77 30.33 19.80
C ILE A 129 14.44 31.29 20.95
N ILE A 130 13.35 31.06 21.66
CA ILE A 130 13.00 31.85 22.85
C ILE A 130 14.09 31.72 23.91
N ALA A 131 14.54 30.51 24.22
CA ALA A 131 15.60 30.28 25.20
C ALA A 131 16.93 30.93 24.80
N GLN A 132 17.30 30.91 23.52
CA GLN A 132 18.51 31.58 23.02
C GLN A 132 18.41 33.11 23.06
N SER A 133 17.22 33.67 22.84
CA SER A 133 16.98 35.11 22.90
C SER A 133 16.75 35.64 24.33
N GLU A 134 16.50 34.75 25.30
CA GLU A 134 16.23 35.09 26.70
C GLU A 134 17.34 35.95 27.34
N PRO A 135 18.65 35.68 27.19
CA PRO A 135 19.70 36.51 27.79
C PRO A 135 19.69 37.94 27.23
N LEU A 136 19.49 38.09 25.92
CA LEU A 136 19.41 39.40 25.26
C LEU A 136 18.15 40.15 25.70
N ARG A 137 17.00 39.47 25.73
CA ARG A 137 15.75 40.06 26.21
C ARG A 137 15.88 40.56 27.65
N ASN A 138 16.49 39.77 28.52
CA ASN A 138 16.69 40.14 29.93
C ASN A 138 17.66 41.33 30.06
N TYR A 139 18.71 41.38 29.24
CA TYR A 139 19.59 42.54 29.18
C TYR A 139 18.83 43.80 28.74
N LEU A 140 18.09 43.74 27.63
CA LEU A 140 17.32 44.88 27.13
C LEU A 140 16.28 45.34 28.16
N MET A 141 15.51 44.41 28.75
CA MET A 141 14.49 44.72 29.76
C MET A 141 15.08 45.35 31.03
N LYS A 142 16.30 44.95 31.43
CA LYS A 142 16.93 45.45 32.65
C LYS A 142 17.61 46.80 32.45
N TYR A 143 18.30 47.00 31.33
CA TYR A 143 19.21 48.13 31.16
C TYR A 143 18.74 49.18 30.15
N VAL A 144 18.07 48.76 29.06
CA VAL A 144 17.75 49.67 27.94
C VAL A 144 16.30 50.14 27.99
N VAL A 145 15.36 49.20 28.16
CA VAL A 145 13.91 49.46 28.10
C VAL A 145 13.46 50.49 29.13
N PRO A 146 13.86 50.46 30.42
CA PRO A 146 13.33 51.42 31.40
C PRO A 146 13.64 52.88 31.06
N THR A 147 14.86 53.17 30.57
CA THR A 147 15.28 54.52 30.18
C THR A 147 14.65 54.91 28.84
N LEU A 148 14.61 53.98 27.87
CA LEU A 148 14.00 54.21 26.57
C LEU A 148 12.49 54.49 26.67
N THR A 149 11.76 53.77 27.53
CA THR A 149 10.33 53.98 27.75
C THR A 149 10.05 55.39 28.28
N LYS A 150 10.85 55.89 29.23
CA LYS A 150 10.70 57.27 29.74
C LYS A 150 10.94 58.30 28.64
N GLY A 151 11.99 58.14 27.84
CA GLY A 151 12.27 59.02 26.71
C GLY A 151 11.17 58.99 25.65
N LEU A 152 10.62 57.81 25.34
CA LEU A 152 9.50 57.68 24.40
C LEU A 152 8.22 58.37 24.91
N ILE A 153 7.95 58.32 26.22
CA ILE A 153 6.83 59.04 26.83
C ILE A 153 7.03 60.57 26.71
N GLU A 154 8.26 61.05 26.91
CA GLU A 154 8.60 62.47 26.78
C GLU A 154 8.46 62.96 25.33
N VAL A 155 8.97 62.20 24.35
CA VAL A 155 8.80 62.51 22.93
C VAL A 155 7.32 62.51 22.53
N ALA A 156 6.53 61.55 23.02
CA ALA A 156 5.09 61.50 22.75
C ALA A 156 4.34 62.71 23.33
N SER A 157 4.84 63.27 24.43
CA SER A 157 4.26 64.43 25.12
C SER A 157 4.65 65.75 24.44
N CYS A 158 5.91 65.90 24.06
CA CYS A 158 6.46 67.13 23.50
C CYS A 158 6.26 67.26 21.98
N LYS A 159 6.06 66.14 21.26
CA LYS A 159 5.92 66.06 19.79
C LYS A 159 6.91 66.99 19.06
N PRO A 160 8.22 66.80 19.27
CA PRO A 160 9.24 67.60 18.61
C PRO A 160 9.20 67.41 17.08
N PRO A 161 9.73 68.38 16.31
CA PRO A 161 9.80 68.28 14.85
C PRO A 161 10.67 67.10 14.37
N ASP A 162 11.72 66.74 15.12
CA ASP A 162 12.48 65.51 14.94
C ASP A 162 12.42 64.65 16.21
N PRO A 163 11.58 63.58 16.24
CA PRO A 163 11.44 62.72 17.40
C PRO A 163 12.63 61.77 17.62
N VAL A 164 13.43 61.49 16.59
CA VAL A 164 14.57 60.57 16.70
C VAL A 164 15.74 61.29 17.35
N ASP A 165 16.07 62.49 16.86
CA ASP A 165 17.16 63.30 17.43
C ASP A 165 16.86 63.71 18.87
N HIS A 166 15.61 64.14 19.15
CA HIS A 166 15.21 64.48 20.51
C HIS A 166 15.30 63.29 21.48
N LEU A 167 14.97 62.07 21.02
CA LEU A 167 15.12 60.87 21.83
C LEU A 167 16.59 60.53 22.07
N ALA A 168 17.44 60.68 21.04
CA ALA A 168 18.86 60.45 21.16
C ALA A 168 19.50 61.42 22.16
N GLU A 169 19.20 62.72 22.08
CA GLU A 169 19.63 63.73 23.06
C GLU A 169 19.18 63.37 24.48
N TYR A 170 17.93 62.94 24.65
CA TYR A 170 17.41 62.49 25.94
C TYR A 170 18.19 61.30 26.50
N LEU A 171 18.47 60.29 25.67
CA LEU A 171 19.22 59.10 26.07
C LEU A 171 20.67 59.42 26.42
N PHE A 172 21.32 60.33 25.69
CA PHE A 172 22.67 60.80 26.02
C PHE A 172 22.71 61.61 27.33
N ARG A 173 21.65 62.37 27.64
CA ARG A 173 21.55 63.10 28.91
C ARG A 173 21.39 62.17 30.12
N GLU A 174 20.57 61.13 29.99
CA GLU A 174 20.32 60.16 31.07
C GLU A 174 21.49 59.18 31.28
N ASN A 175 22.37 59.02 30.29
CA ASN A 175 23.58 58.19 30.41
C ASN A 175 24.83 58.93 29.86
N PRO A 176 25.39 59.88 30.63
CA PRO A 176 26.46 60.77 30.17
C PRO A 176 27.83 60.09 30.04
N GLU A 177 28.04 58.90 30.62
CA GLU A 177 29.30 58.18 30.52
C GLU A 177 29.44 57.38 29.20
N GLY A 178 28.35 57.16 28.45
CA GLY A 178 28.42 56.62 27.09
C GLY A 178 29.04 55.22 26.92
N HIS A 179 29.32 54.49 28.01
CA HIS A 179 29.99 53.19 27.98
C HIS A 179 29.14 52.02 27.43
N MET A 180 27.98 52.28 26.83
CA MET A 180 27.10 51.25 26.25
C MET A 180 27.77 50.43 25.14
N PHE A 181 28.83 50.95 24.51
CA PHE A 181 29.55 50.32 23.42
C PHE A 181 31.02 50.03 23.75
N ASP A 182 31.46 50.20 24.99
CA ASP A 182 32.86 49.98 25.37
C ASP A 182 33.12 48.47 25.58
N PRO A 183 33.92 47.81 24.72
CA PRO A 183 34.17 46.37 24.81
C PRO A 183 34.81 45.95 26.14
N SER A 184 35.47 46.88 26.83
CA SER A 184 36.15 46.67 28.10
C SER A 184 35.22 46.44 29.30
N PHE A 185 33.93 46.75 29.17
CA PHE A 185 32.91 46.55 30.21
C PHE A 185 32.00 45.33 29.99
N THR A 186 32.31 44.48 29.02
CA THR A 186 31.69 43.14 28.97
C THR A 186 32.12 42.34 30.21
N ARG A 187 31.31 41.36 30.64
CA ARG A 187 31.66 40.45 31.76
C ARG A 187 33.05 39.82 31.61
N ALA A 188 33.51 39.64 30.36
CA ALA A 188 34.87 39.22 30.02
C ALA A 188 35.92 40.32 30.26
N GLY A 189 35.62 41.57 29.90
CA GLY A 189 36.45 42.73 30.19
C GLY A 189 36.58 43.04 31.69
N GLU A 190 35.51 42.87 32.48
CA GLU A 190 35.56 43.00 33.95
C GLU A 190 36.50 41.97 34.58
N LEU A 191 36.47 40.71 34.11
CA LEU A 191 37.37 39.65 34.59
C LEU A 191 38.83 39.95 34.23
N ILE A 192 39.09 40.39 33.00
CA ILE A 192 40.43 40.77 32.55
C ILE A 192 40.96 41.98 33.33
N ALA A 193 40.11 42.97 33.60
CA ALA A 193 40.48 44.13 34.41
C ALA A 193 40.78 43.74 35.86
N GLN A 194 40.02 42.82 36.44
CA GLN A 194 40.29 42.27 37.78
C GLN A 194 41.61 41.49 37.83
N GLU A 195 41.91 40.67 36.82
CA GLU A 195 43.18 39.96 36.70
C GLU A 195 44.36 40.92 36.55
N GLN A 196 44.24 41.95 35.71
CA GLN A 196 45.29 42.97 35.56
C GLN A 196 45.51 43.79 36.84
N THR A 197 44.44 44.08 37.59
CA THR A 197 44.54 44.79 38.87
C THR A 197 45.15 43.91 39.97
N ALA A 198 44.95 42.59 39.90
CA ALA A 198 45.60 41.62 40.81
C ALA A 198 47.10 41.50 40.52
N LEU A 199 47.49 41.44 39.25
CA LEU A 199 48.90 41.37 38.80
C LEU A 199 49.70 42.64 39.09
N GLN A 200 49.05 43.80 39.24
CA GLN A 200 49.71 45.07 39.59
C GLN A 200 49.86 45.28 41.11
N LYS A 201 49.28 44.40 41.93
CA LYS A 201 49.36 44.46 43.40
C LYS A 201 50.32 43.43 44.02
N GLU A 202 50.94 42.59 43.20
CA GLU A 202 52.14 41.81 43.55
C GLU A 202 53.41 42.56 43.14
#